data_AF-A0AAN6ITV9-F1
#
_entry.id   AF-A0AAN6ITV9-F1
#
_cell.length_a   1.000
_cell.length_b   1.000
_cell.length_c   1.000
_cell.angle_alpha   90.00
_cell.angle_beta   90.00
_cell.angle_gamma   90.00
#
_symmetry.space_group_name_H-M   'P 1'
#
loop_
_entity.id
_entity.type
_entity.pdbx_description
1 polymer ?
#
loop_
_entity_poly.entity_id
_entity_poly.type
_entity_poly.pdbx_seq_one_letter_code
_entity_poly.pdbx_strand_id
1 'polypeptide(L)'
;MDPSPAPKGLGDFGKLPPEIRVSIYKQCVNTCSADALTRASRAVHDEVDFCQHDDFVLTFDINPRRLMSVVTCLNEEGTPWTAEPEKGVKYIDTRWHHTKDEDVHIPVPFEKLKAINIDIHSPNVHDPGQLVQGWHQVTRFLDWLLPDWTDSGRVPQGQHDIFPARTNTSLNLPNVHVRIVSTPSAGFQHSIVGPLRDVLMPNTDEPNQDETDFEESDLAILLTPFRRMRRARSFTVELPTAISELQNPSLQNMIAELTTLACSREDFGLSWERDSAIMAEEHKWHTWLNYLLDDLDGPRAAQLRRCRLYVWCAGYEQMRMIQKDGIEDQTQDAAFGAGDVHFTPDQFERLYGRDIRRYGAKTFLHPSTVATLEFYADPDSTEQLVSFDKFHPAGFPRTSSDEFQELLEDAVRRMDAVVQQTGGQLHLAGSRCRGCEQHRRHRRDRLIELEEQGYIEQAENEELALDQDTEMADVD
;
A
#
# COMPACT_ATOMS: atom_id res chain seq x y z
N MET A 1 -19.91 -49.73 0.03
CA MET A 1 -19.90 -48.42 0.73
C MET A 1 -19.50 -48.71 2.15
N ASP A 2 -18.25 -48.45 2.49
CA ASP A 2 -17.80 -48.52 3.88
C ASP A 2 -18.55 -47.45 4.69
N PRO A 3 -19.01 -47.77 5.92
CA PRO A 3 -19.52 -46.75 6.82
C PRO A 3 -18.33 -45.85 7.17
N SER A 4 -18.40 -44.58 6.75
CA SER A 4 -17.46 -43.55 7.18
C SER A 4 -17.28 -43.63 8.70
N PRO A 5 -16.04 -43.78 9.22
CA PRO A 5 -15.83 -43.87 10.65
C PRO A 5 -16.35 -42.59 11.31
N ALA A 6 -17.07 -42.75 12.43
CA ALA A 6 -17.52 -41.64 13.27
C ALA A 6 -16.36 -40.64 13.48
N PRO A 7 -16.62 -39.32 13.44
CA PRO A 7 -15.57 -38.32 13.58
C PRO A 7 -14.74 -38.64 14.83
N LYS A 8 -13.44 -38.88 14.64
CA LYS A 8 -12.51 -39.12 15.74
C LYS A 8 -12.61 -37.90 16.67
N GLY A 9 -13.14 -38.11 17.87
CA GLY A 9 -13.20 -37.08 18.90
C GLY A 9 -11.80 -36.54 19.25
N LEU A 10 -11.73 -35.57 20.16
CA LEU A 10 -10.50 -34.89 20.59
C LEU A 10 -9.38 -35.80 21.15
N GLY A 11 -9.58 -37.13 21.23
CA GLY A 11 -8.60 -38.07 21.74
C GLY A 11 -8.19 -37.75 23.18
N ASP A 12 -6.91 -37.92 23.50
CA ASP A 12 -6.37 -37.56 24.81
C ASP A 12 -6.39 -36.05 25.07
N PHE A 13 -6.41 -35.22 24.03
CA PHE A 13 -6.57 -33.77 24.17
C PHE A 13 -7.94 -33.42 24.76
N GLY A 14 -8.96 -34.22 24.46
CA GLY A 14 -10.30 -34.10 25.06
C GLY A 14 -10.35 -34.37 26.57
N LYS A 15 -9.30 -34.95 27.15
CA LYS A 15 -9.19 -35.15 28.61
C LYS A 15 -8.81 -33.87 29.35
N LEU A 16 -8.27 -32.87 28.66
CA LEU A 16 -8.01 -31.56 29.25
C LEU A 16 -9.33 -30.84 29.54
N PRO A 17 -9.45 -30.07 30.64
CA PRO A 17 -10.60 -29.22 30.87
C PRO A 17 -10.80 -28.22 29.71
N PRO A 18 -12.06 -27.88 29.35
CA PRO A 18 -12.34 -26.94 28.26
C PRO A 18 -11.60 -25.61 28.40
N GLU A 19 -11.44 -25.10 29.62
CA GLU A 19 -10.77 -23.83 29.91
C GLU A 19 -9.28 -23.87 29.53
N ILE A 20 -8.64 -25.02 29.74
CA ILE A 20 -7.23 -25.25 29.36
C ILE A 20 -7.12 -25.36 27.84
N ARG A 21 -8.05 -26.06 27.18
CA ARG A 21 -8.06 -26.16 25.73
C ARG A 21 -8.24 -24.80 25.07
N VAL A 22 -9.20 -23.99 25.53
CA VAL A 22 -9.41 -22.62 25.07
C VAL A 22 -8.16 -21.77 25.25
N SER A 23 -7.47 -21.88 26.39
CA SER A 23 -6.22 -21.15 26.63
C SER A 23 -5.12 -21.56 25.63
N ILE A 24 -5.00 -22.85 25.32
CA ILE A 24 -4.07 -23.35 24.30
C ILE A 24 -4.46 -22.80 22.92
N TYR A 25 -5.73 -22.84 22.56
CA TYR A 25 -6.21 -22.34 21.27
C TYR A 25 -5.93 -20.84 21.12
N LYS A 26 -6.22 -20.03 22.14
CA LYS A 26 -5.90 -18.59 22.16
C LYS A 26 -4.40 -18.36 21.93
N GLN A 27 -3.55 -19.09 22.64
CA GLN A 27 -2.10 -18.99 22.44
C GLN A 27 -1.68 -19.36 21.01
N CYS A 28 -2.27 -20.40 20.44
CA CYS A 28 -1.98 -20.81 19.06
C CYS A 28 -2.43 -19.77 18.03
N VAL A 29 -3.60 -19.15 18.23
CA VAL A 29 -4.08 -18.07 17.37
C VAL A 29 -3.18 -16.82 17.52
N ASN A 30 -2.84 -16.44 18.76
CA ASN A 30 -1.96 -15.30 19.07
C ASN A 30 -0.54 -15.45 18.51
N THR A 31 -0.09 -16.68 18.25
CA THR A 31 1.21 -17.01 17.67
C THR A 31 1.11 -17.46 16.21
N CYS A 32 -0.02 -17.23 15.51
CA CYS A 32 -0.17 -17.60 14.10
C CYS A 32 0.13 -19.10 13.81
N SER A 33 -0.07 -19.98 14.81
CA SER A 33 0.23 -21.43 14.74
C SER A 33 -1.04 -22.30 14.73
N ALA A 34 -2.23 -21.67 14.78
CA ALA A 34 -3.52 -22.35 14.78
C ALA A 34 -3.72 -23.31 13.59
N ASP A 35 -3.29 -22.94 12.38
CA ASP A 35 -3.45 -23.78 11.19
C ASP A 35 -2.68 -25.11 11.24
N ALA A 36 -1.56 -25.16 11.97
CA ALA A 36 -0.87 -26.42 12.22
C ALA A 36 -1.70 -27.33 13.13
N LEU A 37 -2.38 -26.73 14.11
CA LEU A 37 -3.20 -27.45 15.09
C LEU A 37 -4.52 -27.95 14.49
N THR A 38 -5.20 -27.14 13.67
CA THR A 38 -6.48 -27.50 13.05
C THR A 38 -6.36 -28.68 12.08
N ARG A 39 -5.17 -28.87 11.46
CA ARG A 39 -4.87 -30.04 10.60
C ARG A 39 -4.79 -31.36 11.36
N ALA A 40 -4.59 -31.34 12.67
CA ALA A 40 -4.42 -32.57 13.47
C ALA A 40 -5.75 -33.31 13.72
N SER A 41 -6.88 -32.59 13.80
CA SER A 41 -8.19 -33.19 14.06
C SER A 41 -9.32 -32.24 13.68
N ARG A 42 -10.37 -32.76 13.06
CA ARG A 42 -11.59 -32.00 12.78
C ARG A 42 -12.28 -31.48 14.05
N ALA A 43 -12.27 -32.27 15.13
CA ALA A 43 -12.85 -31.83 16.40
C ALA A 43 -12.06 -30.66 17.01
N VAL A 44 -10.74 -30.64 16.82
CA VAL A 44 -9.89 -29.51 17.24
C VAL A 44 -10.11 -28.31 16.33
N HIS A 45 -10.22 -28.52 15.02
CA HIS A 45 -10.60 -27.47 14.08
C HIS A 45 -11.89 -26.78 14.53
N ASP A 46 -12.95 -27.53 14.80
CA ASP A 46 -14.25 -26.94 15.18
C ASP A 46 -14.18 -26.15 16.51
N GLU A 47 -13.37 -26.58 17.50
CA GLU A 47 -13.17 -25.80 18.73
C GLU A 47 -12.27 -24.55 18.52
N VAL A 48 -11.25 -24.63 17.67
CA VAL A 48 -10.34 -23.51 17.35
C VAL A 48 -11.04 -22.45 16.50
N ASP A 49 -11.85 -22.87 15.53
CA ASP A 49 -12.62 -22.00 14.64
C ASP A 49 -13.54 -21.07 15.46
N PHE A 50 -14.21 -21.63 16.48
CA PHE A 50 -14.98 -20.84 17.45
C PHE A 50 -14.12 -19.76 18.16
N CYS A 51 -12.90 -20.10 18.61
CA CYS A 51 -12.01 -19.13 19.26
C CYS A 51 -11.57 -18.01 18.29
N GLN A 52 -11.38 -18.31 17.01
CA GLN A 52 -11.04 -17.30 16.00
C GLN A 52 -12.21 -16.35 15.74
N HIS A 53 -13.43 -16.89 15.64
CA HIS A 53 -14.65 -16.14 15.35
C HIS A 53 -15.09 -15.18 16.45
N ASP A 54 -15.01 -15.59 17.71
CA ASP A 54 -15.65 -14.84 18.81
C ASP A 54 -14.68 -13.94 19.58
N ASP A 55 -13.39 -14.28 19.61
CA ASP A 55 -12.43 -13.64 20.52
C ASP A 55 -11.28 -12.92 19.81
N PHE A 56 -10.76 -13.44 18.69
CA PHE A 56 -9.51 -12.91 18.16
C PHE A 56 -9.67 -11.59 17.41
N VAL A 57 -8.87 -10.59 17.83
CA VAL A 57 -8.76 -9.28 17.17
C VAL A 57 -7.33 -9.08 16.69
N LEU A 58 -7.18 -8.77 15.40
CA LEU A 58 -5.89 -8.45 14.79
C LEU A 58 -5.77 -6.93 14.62
N THR A 59 -4.66 -6.35 15.09
CA THR A 59 -4.42 -4.91 15.01
C THR A 59 -3.33 -4.59 13.99
N PHE A 60 -3.58 -3.61 13.13
CA PHE A 60 -2.65 -3.07 12.15
C PHE A 60 -2.25 -1.66 12.56
N ASP A 61 -0.98 -1.47 12.92
CA ASP A 61 -0.43 -0.18 13.36
C ASP A 61 0.23 0.56 12.17
N ILE A 62 -0.42 1.62 11.72
CA ILE A 62 0.02 2.52 10.65
C ILE A 62 0.63 3.77 11.29
N ASN A 63 1.96 3.82 11.32
CA ASN A 63 2.68 4.92 11.96
C ASN A 63 3.62 5.62 10.96
N PRO A 64 3.28 6.85 10.50
CA PRO A 64 4.07 7.60 9.52
C PRO A 64 5.36 8.18 10.11
N ARG A 65 5.54 8.14 11.43
CA ARG A 65 6.77 8.60 12.12
C ARG A 65 7.86 7.56 12.09
N ARG A 66 7.55 6.28 11.84
CA ARG A 66 8.53 5.20 11.80
C ARG A 66 9.52 5.42 10.67
N LEU A 67 10.80 5.18 10.93
CA LEU A 67 11.88 5.33 9.94
C LEU A 67 11.62 4.54 8.65
N MET A 68 11.06 3.35 8.75
CA MET A 68 10.65 2.56 7.59
C MET A 68 9.14 2.69 7.36
N SER A 69 8.73 2.78 6.10
CA SER A 69 7.32 2.71 5.69
C SER A 69 6.85 1.26 5.79
N VAL A 70 6.32 0.90 6.95
CA VAL A 70 5.81 -0.44 7.23
C VAL A 70 4.51 -0.37 8.02
N VAL A 71 3.68 -1.39 7.94
CA VAL A 71 2.50 -1.58 8.82
C VAL A 71 2.77 -2.76 9.74
N THR A 72 2.60 -2.57 11.04
CA THR A 72 2.88 -3.64 12.01
C THR A 72 1.64 -4.45 12.30
N CYS A 73 1.75 -5.77 12.28
CA CYS A 73 0.66 -6.67 12.65
C CYS A 73 0.82 -7.10 14.12
N LEU A 74 -0.16 -6.77 14.95
CA LEU A 74 -0.19 -7.03 16.39
C LEU A 74 -1.37 -7.94 16.73
N ASN A 75 -1.16 -8.88 17.64
CA ASN A 75 -2.25 -9.69 18.22
C ASN A 75 -3.02 -8.90 19.30
N GLU A 76 -3.98 -9.56 19.94
CA GLU A 76 -4.82 -8.97 20.99
C GLU A 76 -4.02 -8.45 22.20
N GLU A 77 -2.84 -9.03 22.46
CA GLU A 77 -1.95 -8.63 23.56
C GLU A 77 -1.05 -7.42 23.18
N GLY A 78 -1.19 -6.88 21.96
CA GLY A 78 -0.33 -5.82 21.46
C GLY A 78 1.08 -6.28 21.10
N THR A 79 1.30 -7.58 20.98
CA THR A 79 2.59 -8.17 20.59
C THR A 79 2.59 -8.54 19.10
N PRO A 80 3.76 -8.57 18.42
CA PRO A 80 3.82 -8.93 17.01
C PRO A 80 3.15 -10.28 16.71
N TRP A 81 2.22 -10.30 15.75
CA TRP A 81 1.51 -11.52 15.37
C TRP A 81 2.36 -12.39 14.45
N THR A 82 3.18 -13.27 15.03
CA THR A 82 4.13 -14.13 14.30
C THR A 82 4.27 -15.51 14.96
N ALA A 83 4.56 -16.53 14.16
CA ALA A 83 4.93 -17.87 14.62
C ALA A 83 6.35 -17.93 15.20
N GLU A 84 7.18 -16.93 14.88
CA GLU A 84 8.59 -16.89 15.28
C GLU A 84 8.90 -15.54 15.96
N PRO A 85 8.42 -15.29 17.19
CA PRO A 85 8.61 -14.02 17.88
C PRO A 85 10.09 -13.65 18.06
N GLU A 86 10.96 -14.65 18.12
CA GLU A 86 12.42 -14.47 18.26
C GLU A 86 13.10 -13.98 16.98
N LYS A 87 12.48 -14.15 15.80
CA LYS A 87 13.01 -13.68 14.51
C LYS A 87 12.56 -12.26 14.15
N GLY A 88 11.82 -11.60 15.05
CA GLY A 88 11.43 -10.20 14.93
C GLY A 88 9.95 -9.98 14.60
N VAL A 89 9.62 -8.71 14.40
CA VAL A 89 8.25 -8.22 14.19
C VAL A 89 7.74 -8.62 12.80
N LYS A 90 6.55 -9.21 12.70
CA LYS A 90 5.85 -9.33 11.40
C LYS A 90 5.31 -7.96 11.01
N TYR A 91 5.77 -7.45 9.88
CA TYR A 91 5.31 -6.20 9.29
C TYR A 91 5.01 -6.40 7.81
N ILE A 92 4.15 -5.54 7.28
CA ILE A 92 3.87 -5.40 5.86
C ILE A 92 4.77 -4.28 5.34
N ASP A 93 5.64 -4.59 4.38
CA ASP A 93 6.61 -3.63 3.85
C ASP A 93 5.98 -2.74 2.77
N THR A 94 5.35 -1.65 3.21
CA THR A 94 4.69 -0.69 2.33
C THR A 94 5.67 0.26 1.63
N ARG A 95 6.98 0.01 1.63
CA ARG A 95 7.92 0.72 0.75
C ARG A 95 7.75 0.29 -0.70
N TRP A 96 7.34 -0.95 -0.94
CA TRP A 96 7.14 -1.52 -2.26
C TRP A 96 5.76 -1.22 -2.80
N HIS A 97 5.66 -0.86 -4.07
CA HIS A 97 4.36 -0.72 -4.71
C HIS A 97 3.61 -2.07 -4.80
N HIS A 98 4.34 -3.13 -5.10
CA HIS A 98 3.86 -4.51 -5.22
C HIS A 98 3.68 -5.22 -3.86
N THR A 99 3.32 -4.48 -2.81
CA THR A 99 3.12 -5.07 -1.46
C THR A 99 2.09 -6.22 -1.50
N LYS A 100 1.07 -6.12 -2.36
CA LYS A 100 0.05 -7.15 -2.56
C LYS A 100 0.57 -8.42 -3.25
N ASP A 101 1.69 -8.31 -3.98
CA ASP A 101 2.29 -9.38 -4.77
C ASP A 101 3.43 -10.10 -4.02
N GLU A 102 3.66 -9.83 -2.74
CA GLU A 102 4.70 -10.54 -1.99
C GLU A 102 4.19 -11.87 -1.42
N ASP A 103 4.77 -13.01 -1.81
CA ASP A 103 4.43 -14.35 -1.27
C ASP A 103 4.86 -14.58 0.19
N VAL A 104 5.41 -13.55 0.86
CA VAL A 104 5.91 -13.68 2.24
C VAL A 104 4.79 -13.71 3.28
N HIS A 105 3.57 -13.36 2.89
CA HIS A 105 2.44 -13.27 3.79
C HIS A 105 1.52 -14.49 3.65
N ILE A 106 1.39 -15.25 4.75
CA ILE A 106 0.42 -16.35 4.85
C ILE A 106 -1.00 -15.78 4.71
N PRO A 107 -1.86 -16.35 3.83
CA PRO A 107 -3.25 -15.95 3.71
C PRO A 107 -3.98 -16.04 5.05
N VAL A 108 -4.78 -15.02 5.36
CA VAL A 108 -5.53 -14.89 6.60
C VAL A 108 -7.02 -14.98 6.28
N PRO A 109 -7.77 -15.86 6.98
CA PRO A 109 -9.22 -15.91 6.83
C PRO A 109 -9.87 -14.77 7.63
N PHE A 110 -9.78 -13.54 7.11
CA PHE A 110 -10.26 -12.34 7.81
C PHE A 110 -11.74 -12.40 8.17
N GLU A 111 -12.58 -12.97 7.31
CA GLU A 111 -14.01 -13.16 7.58
C GLU A 111 -14.30 -13.97 8.86
N LYS A 112 -13.32 -14.78 9.29
CA LYS A 112 -13.39 -15.60 10.49
C LYS A 112 -12.93 -14.89 11.73
N LEU A 113 -12.36 -13.70 11.65
CA LEU A 113 -11.94 -12.98 12.85
C LEU A 113 -13.15 -12.30 13.50
N LYS A 114 -13.05 -12.06 14.81
CA LYS A 114 -14.01 -11.20 15.50
C LYS A 114 -13.96 -9.79 14.92
N ALA A 115 -12.75 -9.23 14.82
CA ALA A 115 -12.52 -7.89 14.31
C ALA A 115 -11.09 -7.70 13.80
N ILE A 116 -10.90 -6.65 13.01
CA ILE A 116 -9.59 -6.03 12.77
C ILE A 116 -9.62 -4.59 13.27
N ASN A 117 -8.54 -4.18 13.92
CA ASN A 117 -8.29 -2.80 14.30
C ASN A 117 -7.25 -2.21 13.36
N ILE A 118 -7.45 -0.99 12.89
CA ILE A 118 -6.52 -0.26 12.04
C ILE A 118 -6.21 1.06 12.75
N ASP A 119 -5.04 1.11 13.38
CA ASP A 119 -4.57 2.25 14.15
C ASP A 119 -3.76 3.18 13.25
N ILE A 120 -4.25 4.40 13.03
CA ILE A 120 -3.59 5.39 12.17
C ILE A 120 -3.07 6.53 13.02
N HIS A 121 -1.74 6.68 13.09
CA HIS A 121 -1.12 7.76 13.84
C HIS A 121 -1.09 9.04 13.01
N SER A 122 -1.43 10.17 13.63
CA SER A 122 -1.40 11.46 12.93
C SER A 122 0.01 11.86 12.51
N PRO A 123 0.18 12.32 11.25
CA PRO A 123 1.43 12.90 10.79
C PRO A 123 1.77 14.18 11.57
N ASN A 124 3.03 14.58 11.50
CA ASN A 124 3.50 15.84 12.07
C ASN A 124 3.48 16.94 11.00
N VAL A 125 2.76 18.04 11.24
CA VAL A 125 2.73 19.23 10.38
C VAL A 125 4.10 19.81 10.05
N HIS A 126 5.09 19.65 10.94
CA HIS A 126 6.45 20.15 10.72
C HIS A 126 7.34 19.19 9.92
N ASP A 127 6.83 18.02 9.55
CA ASP A 127 7.52 17.02 8.73
C ASP A 127 6.52 16.46 7.70
N PRO A 128 6.16 17.25 6.67
CA PRO A 128 5.06 16.93 5.75
C PRO A 128 5.29 15.63 4.95
N GLY A 129 6.54 15.16 4.87
CA GLY A 129 6.82 13.82 4.36
C GLY A 129 6.11 12.71 5.14
N GLN A 130 5.71 12.92 6.40
CA GLN A 130 4.94 11.95 7.19
C GLN A 130 3.54 11.74 6.61
N LEU A 131 2.90 12.77 6.07
CA LEU A 131 1.62 12.58 5.37
C LEU A 131 1.81 11.69 4.14
N VAL A 132 2.85 11.95 3.33
CA VAL A 132 3.17 11.12 2.16
C VAL A 132 3.46 9.66 2.56
N GLN A 133 4.22 9.45 3.64
CA GLN A 133 4.48 8.10 4.15
C GLN A 133 3.18 7.42 4.62
N GLY A 134 2.35 8.14 5.38
CA GLY A 134 1.07 7.65 5.87
C GLY A 134 0.14 7.26 4.72
N TRP A 135 0.08 8.09 3.68
CA TRP A 135 -0.66 7.81 2.46
C TRP A 135 -0.21 6.51 1.80
N HIS A 136 1.10 6.31 1.60
CA HIS A 136 1.63 5.06 1.05
C HIS A 136 1.37 3.86 1.97
N GLN A 137 1.48 4.03 3.30
CA GLN A 137 1.19 2.96 4.25
C GLN A 137 -0.29 2.55 4.18
N VAL A 138 -1.22 3.50 4.13
CA VAL A 138 -2.66 3.23 4.05
C VAL A 138 -3.01 2.58 2.72
N THR A 139 -2.69 3.24 1.59
CA THR A 139 -3.09 2.76 0.25
C THR A 139 -2.55 1.35 -0.03
N ARG A 140 -1.27 1.10 0.23
CA ARG A 140 -0.65 -0.21 -0.02
C ARG A 140 -1.09 -1.28 0.97
N PHE A 141 -1.45 -0.90 2.19
CA PHE A 141 -2.09 -1.82 3.14
C PHE A 141 -3.49 -2.20 2.68
N LEU A 142 -4.28 -1.26 2.16
CA LEU A 142 -5.59 -1.56 1.61
C LEU A 142 -5.49 -2.41 0.35
N ASP A 143 -4.53 -2.15 -0.53
CA ASP A 143 -4.28 -3.00 -1.70
C ASP A 143 -3.87 -4.43 -1.31
N TRP A 144 -3.23 -4.59 -0.15
CA TRP A 144 -2.88 -5.88 0.43
C TRP A 144 -4.09 -6.59 1.05
N LEU A 145 -5.03 -5.86 1.67
CA LEU A 145 -6.17 -6.39 2.42
C LEU A 145 -7.43 -6.63 1.56
N LEU A 146 -7.70 -5.73 0.61
CA LEU A 146 -8.97 -5.64 -0.11
C LEU A 146 -8.99 -6.52 -1.37
N PRO A 147 -10.17 -6.97 -1.81
CA PRO A 147 -10.35 -7.65 -3.08
C PRO A 147 -9.72 -6.91 -4.26
N ASP A 148 -9.26 -7.67 -5.24
CA ASP A 148 -8.62 -7.15 -6.46
C ASP A 148 -9.52 -7.41 -7.67
N TRP A 149 -9.28 -6.64 -8.74
CA TRP A 149 -9.91 -6.88 -10.04
C TRP A 149 -9.13 -7.93 -10.83
N THR A 150 -9.77 -8.60 -11.79
CA THR A 150 -9.09 -9.55 -12.70
C THR A 150 -7.91 -8.88 -13.40
N ASP A 151 -8.14 -7.67 -13.90
CA ASP A 151 -7.18 -6.87 -14.64
C ASP A 151 -7.18 -5.44 -14.08
N SER A 152 -6.04 -5.01 -13.54
CA SER A 152 -5.86 -3.66 -13.00
C SER A 152 -5.99 -2.56 -14.04
N GLY A 153 -5.87 -2.89 -15.33
CA GLY A 153 -6.07 -1.98 -16.45
C GLY A 153 -7.50 -1.91 -16.97
N ARG A 154 -8.46 -2.60 -16.34
CA ARG A 154 -9.85 -2.68 -16.83
C ARG A 154 -10.86 -2.58 -15.70
N VAL A 155 -11.92 -1.79 -15.94
CA VAL A 155 -13.05 -1.68 -15.00
C VAL A 155 -13.85 -3.00 -14.97
N PRO A 156 -14.15 -3.56 -13.79
CA PRO A 156 -14.90 -4.81 -13.67
C PRO A 156 -16.30 -4.64 -14.25
N GLN A 157 -16.74 -5.61 -15.05
CA GLN A 157 -18.06 -5.62 -15.68
C GLN A 157 -19.06 -6.43 -14.87
N GLY A 158 -18.59 -7.25 -13.92
CA GLY A 158 -19.45 -7.95 -12.98
C GLY A 158 -18.68 -8.59 -11.82
N GLN A 159 -19.41 -9.29 -10.94
CA GLN A 159 -18.84 -9.95 -9.75
C GLN A 159 -17.80 -11.03 -10.08
N HIS A 160 -17.83 -11.58 -11.29
CA HIS A 160 -16.84 -12.57 -11.74
C HIS A 160 -15.49 -11.95 -12.06
N ASP A 161 -15.41 -10.62 -12.11
CA ASP A 161 -14.16 -9.88 -12.32
C ASP A 161 -13.48 -9.46 -11.01
N ILE A 162 -13.98 -9.94 -9.86
CA ILE A 162 -13.56 -9.49 -8.53
C ILE A 162 -13.20 -10.70 -7.69
N PHE A 163 -11.97 -10.71 -7.18
CA PHE A 163 -11.40 -11.85 -6.48
C PHE A 163 -10.88 -11.45 -5.10
N PRO A 164 -10.88 -12.38 -4.12
CA PRO A 164 -10.25 -12.13 -2.84
C PRO A 164 -8.79 -11.71 -2.99
N ALA A 165 -8.31 -10.82 -2.12
CA ALA A 165 -6.90 -10.48 -2.05
C ALA A 165 -6.08 -11.75 -1.82
N ARG A 166 -4.84 -11.85 -2.33
CA ARG A 166 -4.00 -13.05 -2.09
C ARG A 166 -3.80 -13.34 -0.60
N THR A 167 -3.87 -12.31 0.23
CA THR A 167 -3.71 -12.44 1.69
C THR A 167 -5.03 -12.56 2.44
N ASN A 168 -6.18 -12.38 1.78
CA ASN A 168 -7.50 -12.55 2.36
C ASN A 168 -8.22 -13.70 1.65
N THR A 169 -8.52 -14.77 2.37
CA THR A 169 -9.13 -15.96 1.74
C THR A 169 -10.60 -15.77 1.33
N SER A 170 -11.16 -14.56 1.48
CA SER A 170 -12.57 -14.24 1.20
C SER A 170 -12.73 -12.80 0.71
N LEU A 171 -13.87 -12.50 0.07
CA LEU A 171 -14.29 -11.12 -0.22
C LEU A 171 -14.81 -10.39 1.03
N ASN A 172 -15.18 -11.13 2.08
CA ASN A 172 -15.79 -10.55 3.27
C ASN A 172 -14.73 -10.09 4.27
N LEU A 173 -15.04 -9.01 4.98
CA LEU A 173 -14.24 -8.50 6.09
C LEU A 173 -15.00 -8.67 7.42
N PRO A 174 -14.30 -8.83 8.56
CA PRO A 174 -14.91 -8.94 9.88
C PRO A 174 -15.43 -7.56 10.33
N ASN A 175 -15.64 -7.37 11.64
CA ASN A 175 -15.83 -6.02 12.16
C ASN A 175 -14.53 -5.22 11.96
N VAL A 176 -14.61 -4.05 11.34
CA VAL A 176 -13.46 -3.19 11.06
C VAL A 176 -13.53 -1.95 11.93
N HIS A 177 -12.52 -1.74 12.76
CA HIS A 177 -12.40 -0.56 13.62
C HIS A 177 -11.19 0.27 13.19
N VAL A 178 -11.44 1.43 12.58
CA VAL A 178 -10.38 2.40 12.27
C VAL A 178 -10.23 3.36 13.42
N ARG A 179 -9.07 3.40 14.06
CA ARG A 179 -8.82 4.26 15.22
C ARG A 179 -7.75 5.29 14.90
N ILE A 180 -8.09 6.55 15.08
CA ILE A 180 -7.14 7.64 14.87
C ILE A 180 -6.36 7.87 16.16
N VAL A 181 -5.07 7.57 16.13
CA VAL A 181 -4.15 7.72 17.25
C VAL A 181 -3.50 9.10 17.16
N SER A 182 -4.12 10.09 17.82
CA SER A 182 -3.70 11.49 17.74
C SER A 182 -3.71 12.18 19.09
N THR A 183 -2.85 13.20 19.23
CA THR A 183 -3.03 14.27 20.22
C THR A 183 -4.13 15.24 19.75
N PRO A 184 -4.74 16.03 20.64
CA PRO A 184 -5.66 17.11 20.23
C PRO A 184 -4.98 17.98 19.17
N SER A 185 -5.74 18.41 18.16
CA SER A 185 -5.35 19.18 16.95
C SER A 185 -4.61 18.46 15.81
N ALA A 186 -3.84 17.38 16.04
CA ALA A 186 -2.99 16.81 14.98
C ALA A 186 -3.73 16.08 13.84
N GLY A 187 -5.02 15.78 13.97
CA GLY A 187 -5.82 15.16 12.90
C GLY A 187 -6.35 16.14 11.84
N PHE A 188 -6.69 17.38 12.23
CA PHE A 188 -7.20 18.42 11.30
C PHE A 188 -6.09 19.32 10.77
N GLN A 189 -4.83 18.94 10.98
CA GLN A 189 -3.71 19.65 10.40
C GLN A 189 -3.73 19.51 8.89
N HIS A 190 -3.14 20.51 8.23
CA HIS A 190 -2.93 20.54 6.81
C HIS A 190 -1.42 20.59 6.60
N SER A 191 -0.75 19.44 6.69
CA SER A 191 0.69 19.34 6.47
C SER A 191 1.07 19.74 5.04
N ILE A 192 0.15 19.53 4.10
CA ILE A 192 0.30 19.83 2.68
C ILE A 192 -0.95 20.57 2.20
N VAL A 193 -0.74 21.66 1.46
CA VAL A 193 -1.86 22.38 0.82
C VAL A 193 -2.39 21.52 -0.33
N GLY A 194 -3.69 21.25 -0.32
CA GLY A 194 -4.36 20.48 -1.38
C GLY A 194 -4.55 21.27 -2.67
N PRO A 195 -4.87 20.58 -3.78
CA PRO A 195 -4.98 21.20 -5.09
C PRO A 195 -6.14 22.19 -5.19
N LEU A 196 -7.28 21.95 -4.53
CA LEU A 196 -8.39 22.90 -4.51
C LEU A 196 -7.97 24.20 -3.81
N ARG A 197 -7.27 24.07 -2.70
CA ARG A 197 -6.82 25.21 -1.90
C ARG A 197 -5.69 26.00 -2.55
N ASP A 198 -4.77 25.34 -3.26
CA ASP A 198 -3.72 25.98 -4.08
C ASP A 198 -4.33 26.94 -5.12
N VAL A 199 -5.52 26.62 -5.65
CA VAL A 199 -6.25 27.49 -6.59
C VAL A 199 -6.96 28.66 -5.87
N LEU A 200 -7.57 28.38 -4.73
CA LEU A 200 -8.35 29.39 -4.00
C LEU A 200 -7.46 30.41 -3.27
N MET A 201 -6.22 30.05 -2.91
CA MET A 201 -5.30 30.89 -2.14
C MET A 201 -3.85 30.83 -2.65
N PRO A 202 -3.56 31.25 -3.90
CA PRO A 202 -2.26 31.02 -4.54
C PRO A 202 -1.08 31.84 -3.99
N ASN A 203 -1.27 32.69 -2.96
CA ASN A 203 -0.25 33.65 -2.51
C ASN A 203 -0.27 33.97 -1.00
N THR A 204 -0.81 33.09 -0.16
CA THR A 204 -0.75 33.30 1.31
C THR A 204 0.39 32.49 1.91
N ASP A 205 1.46 33.18 2.32
CA ASP A 205 2.47 32.68 3.27
C ASP A 205 1.88 32.46 4.69
N GLU A 206 0.58 32.67 4.88
CA GLU A 206 -0.06 32.50 6.17
C GLU A 206 -0.18 31.01 6.49
N PRO A 207 0.40 30.55 7.62
CA PRO A 207 0.21 29.20 8.08
C PRO A 207 -1.28 28.97 8.27
N ASN A 208 -1.72 27.85 7.72
CA ASN A 208 -3.08 27.37 7.70
C ASN A 208 -3.66 27.30 9.13
N GLN A 209 -4.35 28.35 9.58
CA GLN A 209 -4.74 28.55 10.99
C GLN A 209 -6.21 28.24 11.29
N ASP A 210 -7.03 27.93 10.29
CA ASP A 210 -8.36 27.38 10.59
C ASP A 210 -8.22 25.89 10.91
N GLU A 211 -7.83 25.61 12.16
CA GLU A 211 -7.74 24.26 12.78
C GLU A 211 -9.09 23.49 12.74
N THR A 212 -10.14 24.10 12.22
CA THR A 212 -11.51 23.56 12.13
C THR A 212 -11.93 23.13 10.73
N ASP A 213 -11.14 23.45 9.70
CA ASP A 213 -11.43 23.02 8.33
C ASP A 213 -10.98 21.58 8.10
N PHE A 214 -11.94 20.72 7.76
CA PHE A 214 -11.74 19.30 7.55
C PHE A 214 -11.39 18.95 6.11
N GLU A 215 -11.85 19.74 5.14
CA GLU A 215 -11.68 19.43 3.73
C GLU A 215 -10.19 19.47 3.38
N GLU A 216 -9.68 18.43 2.71
CA GLU A 216 -8.25 18.30 2.39
C GLU A 216 -7.29 18.24 3.61
N SER A 217 -7.81 18.08 4.84
CA SER A 217 -6.99 17.85 6.04
C SER A 217 -6.24 16.51 5.96
N ASP A 218 -5.15 16.38 6.72
CA ASP A 218 -4.34 15.16 6.79
C ASP A 218 -5.20 13.92 7.14
N LEU A 219 -6.16 14.07 8.06
CA LEU A 219 -7.12 13.01 8.39
C LEU A 219 -8.04 12.68 7.21
N ALA A 220 -8.60 13.68 6.52
CA ALA A 220 -9.46 13.45 5.36
C ALA A 220 -8.71 12.71 4.24
N ILE A 221 -7.45 13.10 4.00
CA ILE A 221 -6.55 12.46 3.04
C ILE A 221 -6.33 10.98 3.45
N LEU A 222 -5.92 10.71 4.69
CA LEU A 222 -5.65 9.34 5.13
C LEU A 222 -6.90 8.44 5.21
N LEU A 223 -8.09 9.02 5.36
CA LEU A 223 -9.36 8.27 5.33
C LEU A 223 -9.90 8.02 3.92
N THR A 224 -9.48 8.80 2.92
CA THR A 224 -9.99 8.70 1.53
C THR A 224 -9.91 7.28 0.96
N PRO A 225 -8.79 6.54 1.08
CA PRO A 225 -8.68 5.19 0.52
C PRO A 225 -9.67 4.17 1.13
N PHE A 226 -10.13 4.38 2.37
CA PHE A 226 -11.07 3.48 3.03
C PHE A 226 -12.44 3.46 2.34
N ARG A 227 -12.75 4.45 1.49
CA ARG A 227 -13.96 4.47 0.67
C ARG A 227 -14.04 3.31 -0.33
N ARG A 228 -12.93 2.60 -0.58
CA ARG A 228 -12.90 1.35 -1.38
C ARG A 228 -13.40 0.11 -0.64
N MET A 229 -13.42 0.10 0.69
CA MET A 229 -13.84 -1.07 1.46
C MET A 229 -15.27 -1.48 1.13
N ARG A 230 -15.51 -2.79 1.04
CA ARG A 230 -16.83 -3.41 0.87
C ARG A 230 -16.93 -4.65 1.74
N ARG A 231 -18.15 -5.14 1.98
CA ARG A 231 -18.46 -6.40 2.66
C ARG A 231 -17.88 -6.55 4.08
N ALA A 232 -17.64 -5.46 4.78
CA ALA A 232 -17.36 -5.51 6.21
C ALA A 232 -18.62 -5.88 7.00
N ARG A 233 -18.46 -6.74 8.02
CA ARG A 233 -19.57 -7.09 8.94
C ARG A 233 -20.09 -5.85 9.67
N SER A 234 -19.18 -4.99 10.09
CA SER A 234 -19.45 -3.64 10.57
C SER A 234 -18.20 -2.78 10.33
N PHE A 235 -18.39 -1.47 10.32
CA PHE A 235 -17.31 -0.52 10.18
C PHE A 235 -17.52 0.63 11.15
N THR A 236 -16.48 1.01 11.90
CA THR A 236 -16.54 2.15 12.82
C THR A 236 -15.24 2.95 12.76
N VAL A 237 -15.35 4.27 12.86
CA VAL A 237 -14.20 5.16 13.03
C VAL A 237 -14.19 5.68 14.46
N GLU A 238 -13.14 5.36 15.21
CA GLU A 238 -12.90 5.89 16.54
C GLU A 238 -11.98 7.12 16.44
N LEU A 239 -12.51 8.26 16.87
CA LEU A 239 -11.80 9.53 16.90
C LEU A 239 -11.32 9.82 18.35
N PRO A 240 -10.17 10.49 18.53
CA PRO A 240 -9.79 11.03 19.82
C PRO A 240 -10.89 11.93 20.38
N THR A 241 -11.10 11.91 21.70
CA THR A 241 -12.18 12.66 22.36
C THR A 241 -12.21 14.13 21.93
N ALA A 242 -11.05 14.79 21.93
CA ALA A 242 -10.92 16.19 21.53
C ALA A 242 -11.38 16.48 20.09
N ILE A 243 -11.20 15.52 19.17
CA ILE A 243 -11.67 15.64 17.78
C ILE A 243 -13.18 15.35 17.71
N SER A 244 -13.66 14.35 18.44
CA SER A 244 -15.08 13.99 18.45
C SER A 244 -15.98 15.11 18.97
N GLU A 245 -15.48 15.93 19.90
CA GLU A 245 -16.18 17.06 20.50
C GLU A 245 -16.36 18.25 19.54
N LEU A 246 -15.56 18.35 18.46
CA LEU A 246 -15.67 19.44 17.49
C LEU A 246 -16.96 19.39 16.66
N GLN A 247 -17.64 18.24 16.61
CA GLN A 247 -18.90 18.04 15.88
C GLN A 247 -18.88 18.56 14.42
N ASN A 248 -17.73 18.44 13.74
CA ASN A 248 -17.59 18.91 12.36
C ASN A 248 -18.51 18.12 11.41
N PRO A 249 -19.47 18.77 10.70
CA PRO A 249 -20.43 18.06 9.86
C PRO A 249 -19.81 17.31 8.68
N SER A 250 -18.78 17.87 8.05
CA SER A 250 -18.10 17.25 6.90
C SER A 250 -17.39 15.96 7.31
N LEU A 251 -16.72 15.95 8.46
CA LEU A 251 -16.12 14.73 9.04
C LEU A 251 -17.17 13.67 9.37
N GLN A 252 -18.28 14.07 10.01
CA GLN A 252 -19.36 13.13 10.35
C GLN A 252 -20.00 12.53 9.09
N ASN A 253 -20.20 13.34 8.04
CA ASN A 253 -20.70 12.87 6.75
C ASN A 253 -19.72 11.89 6.10
N MET A 254 -18.42 12.17 6.11
CA MET A 254 -17.40 11.25 5.59
C MET A 254 -17.40 9.92 6.36
N ILE A 255 -17.48 9.94 7.70
CA ILE A 255 -17.53 8.72 8.52
C ILE A 255 -18.81 7.91 8.24
N ALA A 256 -19.96 8.58 8.12
CA ALA A 256 -21.23 7.93 7.78
C ALA A 256 -21.18 7.30 6.38
N GLU A 257 -20.56 8.01 5.42
CA GLU A 257 -20.35 7.48 4.07
C GLU A 257 -19.42 6.27 4.08
N LEU A 258 -18.27 6.36 4.76
CA LEU A 258 -17.33 5.25 4.92
C LEU A 258 -18.01 4.02 5.53
N THR A 259 -18.82 4.22 6.56
CA THR A 259 -19.58 3.12 7.20
C THR A 259 -20.55 2.47 6.21
N THR A 260 -21.26 3.29 5.43
CA THR A 260 -22.22 2.82 4.41
C THR A 260 -21.52 2.05 3.29
N LEU A 261 -20.41 2.58 2.80
CA LEU A 261 -19.58 1.97 1.76
C LEU A 261 -18.99 0.64 2.22
N ALA A 262 -18.30 0.64 3.37
CA ALA A 262 -17.65 -0.53 3.93
C ALA A 262 -18.63 -1.69 4.17
N CYS A 263 -19.86 -1.39 4.60
CA CYS A 263 -20.89 -2.41 4.83
C CYS A 263 -21.70 -2.78 3.57
N SER A 264 -21.45 -2.13 2.43
CA SER A 264 -22.13 -2.44 1.17
C SER A 264 -21.78 -3.85 0.68
N ARG A 265 -22.75 -4.52 0.07
CA ARG A 265 -22.56 -5.81 -0.62
C ARG A 265 -22.21 -5.67 -2.09
N GLU A 266 -22.35 -4.47 -2.65
CA GLU A 266 -21.92 -4.15 -4.00
C GLU A 266 -20.40 -3.94 -4.00
N ASP A 267 -19.67 -4.74 -4.76
CA ASP A 267 -18.22 -4.70 -4.81
C ASP A 267 -17.69 -3.42 -5.49
N PHE A 268 -16.49 -2.98 -5.12
CA PHE A 268 -15.90 -1.75 -5.65
C PHE A 268 -15.57 -1.90 -7.14
N GLY A 269 -16.01 -0.92 -7.93
CA GLY A 269 -15.90 -0.89 -9.39
C GLY A 269 -17.22 -1.19 -10.10
N LEU A 270 -18.19 -1.80 -9.40
CA LEU A 270 -19.50 -2.12 -9.99
C LEU A 270 -20.50 -0.95 -9.93
N SER A 271 -20.26 0.02 -9.04
CA SER A 271 -21.06 1.23 -8.93
C SER A 271 -20.39 2.38 -9.70
N TRP A 272 -20.49 2.36 -11.04
CA TRP A 272 -19.60 3.14 -11.92
C TRP A 272 -19.43 4.61 -11.49
N GLU A 273 -20.51 5.40 -11.41
CA GLU A 273 -20.43 6.83 -11.08
C GLU A 273 -19.79 7.08 -9.71
N ARG A 274 -20.19 6.28 -8.72
CA ARG A 274 -19.77 6.45 -7.33
C ARG A 274 -18.33 6.00 -7.11
N ASP A 275 -17.98 4.84 -7.63
CA ASP A 275 -16.68 4.23 -7.45
C ASP A 275 -15.62 4.93 -8.32
N SER A 276 -16.01 5.42 -9.50
CA SER A 276 -15.17 6.28 -10.34
C SER A 276 -14.81 7.58 -9.60
N ALA A 277 -15.78 8.24 -8.96
CA ALA A 277 -15.51 9.43 -8.15
C ALA A 277 -14.59 9.15 -6.94
N ILE A 278 -14.75 7.99 -6.30
CA ILE A 278 -13.86 7.57 -5.20
C ILE A 278 -12.43 7.34 -5.71
N MET A 279 -12.27 6.64 -6.84
CA MET A 279 -10.97 6.37 -7.43
C MET A 279 -10.29 7.65 -7.95
N ALA A 280 -11.06 8.57 -8.54
CA ALA A 280 -10.56 9.87 -9.00
C ALA A 280 -10.00 10.71 -7.83
N GLU A 281 -10.69 10.73 -6.69
CA GLU A 281 -10.22 11.40 -5.47
C GLU A 281 -8.96 10.74 -4.90
N GLU A 282 -8.86 9.41 -4.90
CA GLU A 282 -7.65 8.69 -4.49
C GLU A 282 -6.47 8.99 -5.43
N HIS A 283 -6.72 8.96 -6.74
CA HIS A 283 -5.75 9.27 -7.78
C HIS A 283 -5.26 10.71 -7.75
N LYS A 284 -6.14 11.68 -7.46
CA LYS A 284 -5.80 13.08 -7.21
C LYS A 284 -4.73 13.18 -6.13
N TRP A 285 -4.99 12.61 -4.95
CA TRP A 285 -4.05 12.68 -3.83
C TRP A 285 -2.77 11.91 -4.10
N HIS A 286 -2.85 10.75 -4.75
CA HIS A 286 -1.68 10.00 -5.15
C HIS A 286 -0.77 10.84 -6.08
N THR A 287 -1.35 11.49 -7.07
CA THR A 287 -0.63 12.34 -8.03
C THR A 287 -0.02 13.56 -7.34
N TRP A 288 -0.82 14.27 -6.55
CA TRP A 288 -0.42 15.50 -5.87
C TRP A 288 0.71 15.27 -4.85
N LEU A 289 0.58 14.27 -3.98
CA LEU A 289 1.57 13.95 -2.95
C LEU A 289 2.92 13.51 -3.56
N ASN A 290 2.88 12.72 -4.64
CA ASN A 290 4.10 12.32 -5.36
C ASN A 290 4.77 13.47 -6.09
N TYR A 291 3.98 14.39 -6.63
CA TYR A 291 4.52 15.60 -7.22
C TYR A 291 5.26 16.44 -6.17
N LEU A 292 4.60 16.74 -5.06
CA LEU A 292 5.15 17.60 -4.02
C LEU A 292 6.37 16.98 -3.34
N LEU A 293 6.43 15.65 -3.21
CA LEU A 293 7.53 14.93 -2.55
C LEU A 293 8.93 15.37 -3.01
N ASP A 294 9.08 15.82 -4.25
CA ASP A 294 10.35 16.33 -4.78
C ASP A 294 10.92 17.51 -4.01
N ASP A 295 10.04 18.39 -3.53
CA ASP A 295 10.40 19.67 -2.92
C ASP A 295 9.85 19.82 -1.49
N LEU A 296 9.22 18.79 -0.92
CA LEU A 296 8.86 18.78 0.49
C LEU A 296 10.09 18.84 1.38
N ASP A 297 10.01 19.68 2.41
CA ASP A 297 10.98 19.72 3.49
C ASP A 297 10.77 18.59 4.50
N GLY A 298 11.78 18.38 5.35
CA GLY A 298 11.73 17.46 6.46
C GLY A 298 12.49 16.15 6.23
N PRO A 299 12.93 15.50 7.33
CA PRO A 299 13.72 14.27 7.26
C PRO A 299 12.93 13.15 6.59
N ARG A 300 11.61 13.08 6.78
CA ARG A 300 10.79 12.02 6.19
C ARG A 300 10.71 12.13 4.68
N ALA A 301 10.53 13.35 4.15
CA ALA A 301 10.50 13.59 2.71
C ALA A 301 11.83 13.18 2.07
N ALA A 302 12.96 13.49 2.71
CA ALA A 302 14.28 13.09 2.25
C ALA A 302 14.45 11.57 2.18
N GLN A 303 13.97 10.85 3.20
CA GLN A 303 13.99 9.38 3.21
C GLN A 303 13.10 8.79 2.12
N LEU A 304 11.90 9.34 1.90
CA LEU A 304 10.98 8.89 0.86
C LEU A 304 11.52 9.13 -0.55
N ARG A 305 12.16 10.28 -0.81
CA ARG A 305 12.87 10.54 -2.08
C ARG A 305 13.97 9.49 -2.32
N ARG A 306 14.67 9.06 -1.27
CA ARG A 306 15.62 7.94 -1.34
C ARG A 306 14.92 6.63 -1.65
N CYS A 307 13.87 6.28 -0.89
CA CYS A 307 13.05 5.08 -1.14
C CYS A 307 12.59 4.97 -2.59
N ARG A 308 12.15 6.08 -3.19
CA ARG A 308 11.72 6.11 -4.58
C ARG A 308 12.78 5.60 -5.56
N LEU A 309 14.05 5.87 -5.34
CA LEU A 309 15.11 5.52 -6.28
C LEU A 309 15.46 4.03 -6.31
N TYR A 310 15.31 3.32 -5.19
CA TYR A 310 15.66 1.89 -5.11
C TYR A 310 14.46 0.95 -4.99
N VAL A 311 13.27 1.46 -4.64
CA VAL A 311 12.09 0.63 -4.39
C VAL A 311 11.00 0.79 -5.46
N TRP A 312 10.87 1.96 -6.07
CA TRP A 312 9.78 2.20 -7.02
C TRP A 312 10.22 1.73 -8.42
N CYS A 313 9.58 0.67 -8.95
CA CYS A 313 9.90 0.09 -10.26
C CYS A 313 9.17 0.79 -11.41
N ALA A 314 9.52 0.45 -12.66
CA ALA A 314 8.85 0.96 -13.86
C ALA A 314 7.32 0.73 -13.86
N GLY A 315 6.84 -0.37 -13.28
CA GLY A 315 5.39 -0.62 -13.10
C GLY A 315 4.70 0.44 -12.23
N TYR A 316 5.44 1.06 -11.30
CA TYR A 316 4.92 2.21 -10.54
C TYR A 316 4.69 3.42 -11.44
N GLU A 317 5.56 3.68 -12.43
CA GLU A 317 5.38 4.80 -13.37
C GLU A 317 4.21 4.57 -14.32
N GLN A 318 3.96 3.33 -14.74
CA GLN A 318 2.77 2.98 -15.52
C GLN A 318 1.49 3.26 -14.71
N MET A 319 1.48 2.87 -13.44
CA MET A 319 0.38 3.21 -12.54
C MET A 319 0.17 4.71 -12.38
N ARG A 320 1.22 5.54 -12.46
CA ARG A 320 1.05 7.00 -12.46
C ARG A 320 0.29 7.52 -13.68
N MET A 321 0.43 6.86 -14.84
CA MET A 321 -0.36 7.19 -16.03
C MET A 321 -1.83 6.82 -15.84
N ILE A 322 -2.12 5.64 -15.29
CA ILE A 322 -3.49 5.23 -14.95
C ILE A 322 -4.10 6.16 -13.90
N GLN A 323 -3.32 6.60 -12.91
CA GLN A 323 -3.79 7.55 -11.90
C GLN A 323 -4.15 8.90 -12.51
N LYS A 324 -3.41 9.32 -13.53
CA LYS A 324 -3.67 10.55 -14.25
C LYS A 324 -4.92 10.43 -15.13
N ASP A 325 -4.88 9.53 -16.10
CA ASP A 325 -5.83 9.48 -17.21
C ASP A 325 -7.08 8.64 -16.87
N GLY A 326 -7.03 7.86 -15.78
CA GLY A 326 -8.05 6.88 -15.43
C GLY A 326 -7.94 5.60 -16.25
N ILE A 327 -8.94 4.74 -16.10
CA ILE A 327 -9.07 3.51 -16.90
C ILE A 327 -10.15 3.74 -17.96
N GLU A 328 -9.79 3.59 -19.23
CA GLU A 328 -10.76 3.74 -20.33
C GLU A 328 -11.83 2.63 -20.25
N ASP A 329 -13.09 3.02 -20.08
CA ASP A 329 -14.23 2.12 -20.11
C ASP A 329 -15.01 2.30 -21.42
N GLN A 330 -14.76 1.39 -22.35
CA GLN A 330 -15.43 1.39 -23.66
C GLN A 330 -16.95 1.25 -23.57
N THR A 331 -17.47 0.68 -22.47
CA THR A 331 -18.92 0.50 -22.31
C THR A 331 -19.62 1.81 -21.94
N GLN A 332 -18.93 2.68 -21.19
CA GLN A 332 -19.44 3.97 -20.75
C GLN A 332 -18.96 5.14 -21.63
N ASP A 333 -18.02 4.90 -22.55
CA ASP A 333 -17.36 5.93 -23.37
C ASP A 333 -16.76 7.03 -22.49
N ALA A 334 -16.16 6.62 -21.36
CA ALA A 334 -15.62 7.51 -20.34
C ALA A 334 -14.46 6.86 -19.59
N ALA A 335 -13.62 7.69 -18.95
CA ALA A 335 -12.54 7.23 -18.10
C ALA A 335 -13.04 7.03 -16.65
N PHE A 336 -12.80 5.86 -16.10
CA PHE A 336 -13.07 5.53 -14.70
C PHE A 336 -11.92 6.00 -13.82
N GLY A 337 -12.22 6.80 -12.79
CA GLY A 337 -11.22 7.25 -11.83
C GLY A 337 -10.19 8.24 -12.37
N ALA A 338 -10.49 8.99 -13.44
CA ALA A 338 -9.56 9.99 -13.96
C ALA A 338 -9.24 11.05 -12.90
N GLY A 339 -7.98 11.12 -12.46
CA GLY A 339 -7.56 12.05 -11.41
C GLY A 339 -7.30 13.47 -11.91
N ASP A 340 -7.08 13.62 -13.22
CA ASP A 340 -6.77 14.89 -13.87
C ASP A 340 -7.90 15.94 -13.75
N VAL A 341 -9.16 15.48 -13.64
CA VAL A 341 -10.37 16.32 -13.48
C VAL A 341 -10.33 17.25 -12.27
N HIS A 342 -9.44 16.97 -11.30
CA HIS A 342 -9.30 17.74 -10.08
C HIS A 342 -8.21 18.83 -10.14
N PHE A 343 -7.46 18.92 -11.23
CA PHE A 343 -6.39 19.89 -11.39
C PHE A 343 -6.77 20.97 -12.41
N THR A 344 -6.37 22.20 -12.12
CA THR A 344 -6.41 23.27 -13.12
C THR A 344 -5.37 23.03 -14.23
N PRO A 345 -5.55 23.62 -15.43
CA PRO A 345 -4.56 23.50 -16.50
C PRO A 345 -3.12 23.87 -16.07
N ASP A 346 -2.96 24.90 -15.24
CA ASP A 346 -1.66 25.34 -14.72
C ASP A 346 -1.06 24.36 -13.71
N GLN A 347 -1.89 23.74 -12.86
CA GLN A 347 -1.43 22.65 -11.99
C GLN A 347 -1.00 21.46 -12.81
N PHE A 348 -1.77 21.10 -13.84
CA PHE A 348 -1.45 20.00 -14.74
C PHE A 348 -0.12 20.23 -15.47
N GLU A 349 0.11 21.43 -16.02
CA GLU A 349 1.39 21.76 -16.66
C GLU A 349 2.56 21.67 -15.67
N ARG A 350 2.38 22.10 -14.41
CA ARG A 350 3.40 21.97 -13.37
C ARG A 350 3.68 20.51 -13.00
N LEU A 351 2.64 19.70 -12.84
CA LEU A 351 2.71 18.27 -12.49
C LEU A 351 3.51 17.49 -13.54
N TYR A 352 3.18 17.69 -14.82
CA TYR A 352 3.68 16.84 -15.92
C TYR A 352 4.81 17.48 -16.74
N GLY A 353 4.96 18.81 -16.72
CA GLY A 353 6.08 19.51 -17.35
C GLY A 353 7.42 19.27 -16.64
N ARG A 354 7.41 18.90 -15.34
CA ARG A 354 8.61 18.54 -14.57
C ARG A 354 9.03 17.08 -14.71
N ASP A 355 8.16 16.17 -15.18
CA ASP A 355 8.51 14.75 -15.34
C ASP A 355 9.69 14.58 -16.31
N ILE A 356 9.86 15.45 -17.31
CA ILE A 356 11.00 15.46 -18.25
C ILE A 356 12.36 15.63 -17.51
N ARG A 357 12.43 16.39 -16.41
CA ARG A 357 13.67 16.52 -15.61
C ARG A 357 13.91 15.31 -14.70
N ARG A 358 12.83 14.64 -14.26
CA ARG A 358 12.89 13.41 -13.45
C ARG A 358 13.46 12.23 -14.23
N TYR A 359 13.12 12.10 -15.51
CA TYR A 359 13.67 11.05 -16.37
C TYR A 359 15.18 11.19 -16.53
N GLY A 360 15.70 12.42 -16.71
CA GLY A 360 17.14 12.67 -16.70
C GLY A 360 17.82 12.21 -15.40
N ALA A 361 17.28 12.58 -14.24
CA ALA A 361 17.85 12.18 -12.95
C ALA A 361 17.75 10.66 -12.66
N LYS A 362 16.68 9.99 -13.11
CA LYS A 362 16.53 8.53 -13.01
C LYS A 362 17.58 7.79 -13.82
N THR A 363 17.97 8.29 -14.99
CA THR A 363 19.06 7.70 -15.79
C THR A 363 20.39 7.68 -15.03
N PHE A 364 20.67 8.72 -14.22
CA PHE A 364 21.91 8.83 -13.43
C PHE A 364 21.84 8.16 -12.05
N LEU A 365 20.65 7.92 -11.51
CA LEU A 365 20.43 7.39 -10.15
C LEU A 365 19.74 6.01 -10.13
N HIS A 366 19.64 5.33 -11.28
CA HIS A 366 19.04 3.99 -11.38
C HIS A 366 19.84 2.96 -10.55
N PRO A 367 19.21 1.96 -9.89
CA PRO A 367 19.90 0.97 -9.05
C PRO A 367 21.10 0.27 -9.71
N SER A 368 21.07 0.00 -11.02
CA SER A 368 22.22 -0.57 -11.73
C SER A 368 23.31 0.47 -12.01
N THR A 369 22.98 1.72 -12.33
CA THR A 369 23.95 2.84 -12.45
C THR A 369 24.55 3.23 -11.10
N VAL A 370 23.74 3.17 -10.04
CA VAL A 370 24.08 3.38 -8.63
C VAL A 370 24.93 2.23 -8.08
N ALA A 371 24.55 0.98 -8.32
CA ALA A 371 25.40 -0.17 -8.01
C ALA A 371 26.72 -0.07 -8.77
N THR A 372 26.70 0.38 -10.02
CA THR A 372 27.91 0.70 -10.79
C THR A 372 28.74 1.74 -10.06
N LEU A 373 28.17 2.83 -9.52
CA LEU A 373 28.88 3.80 -8.68
C LEU A 373 29.42 3.22 -7.36
N GLU A 374 28.74 2.24 -6.75
CA GLU A 374 29.21 1.51 -5.56
C GLU A 374 30.48 0.68 -5.85
N PHE A 375 30.67 0.19 -7.08
CA PHE A 375 31.85 -0.61 -7.47
C PHE A 375 33.17 0.17 -7.60
N TYR A 376 33.15 1.51 -7.74
CA TYR A 376 34.37 2.31 -7.97
C TYR A 376 34.89 3.07 -6.76
N ALA A 377 34.37 2.78 -5.55
CA ALA A 377 34.81 3.47 -4.34
C ALA A 377 36.29 3.19 -3.97
N ASP A 378 36.91 2.12 -4.48
CA ASP A 378 38.34 1.86 -4.33
C ASP A 378 38.83 0.86 -5.41
N PRO A 379 39.76 1.22 -6.32
CA PRO A 379 40.26 0.32 -7.36
C PRO A 379 41.06 -0.87 -6.81
N ASP A 380 41.46 -0.86 -5.54
CA ASP A 380 42.21 -1.93 -4.89
C ASP A 380 41.39 -2.75 -3.87
N SER A 381 40.12 -2.41 -3.62
CA SER A 381 39.28 -3.14 -2.66
C SER A 381 38.35 -4.13 -3.35
N THR A 382 38.55 -5.43 -3.11
CA THR A 382 37.72 -6.49 -3.70
C THR A 382 36.36 -6.70 -3.03
N GLU A 383 36.04 -6.07 -1.90
CA GLU A 383 34.78 -6.33 -1.21
C GLU A 383 34.38 -5.15 -0.31
N GLN A 384 33.41 -4.35 -0.75
CA GLN A 384 32.33 -3.86 0.13
C GLN A 384 31.25 -3.11 -0.67
N LEU A 385 30.13 -3.79 -0.91
CA LEU A 385 28.84 -3.14 -1.21
C LEU A 385 28.48 -2.24 -0.03
N VAL A 386 28.71 -0.93 -0.17
CA VAL A 386 28.26 0.08 0.79
C VAL A 386 26.89 0.54 0.33
N SER A 387 25.86 -0.04 0.93
CA SER A 387 24.46 0.28 0.64
C SER A 387 24.18 1.79 0.81
N PHE A 388 23.31 2.34 -0.04
CA PHE A 388 23.01 3.78 -0.13
C PHE A 388 22.57 4.45 1.20
N ASP A 389 21.97 3.69 2.09
CA ASP A 389 21.64 4.10 3.46
C ASP A 389 22.88 4.44 4.30
N LYS A 390 24.06 3.96 3.91
CA LYS A 390 25.35 4.32 4.49
C LYS A 390 25.97 5.58 3.86
N PHE A 391 25.68 5.87 2.58
CA PHE A 391 26.19 7.06 1.87
C PHE A 391 25.33 8.31 2.12
N HIS A 392 24.00 8.18 2.04
CA HIS A 392 23.05 9.25 2.33
C HIS A 392 22.13 8.83 3.48
N PRO A 393 22.64 8.67 4.71
CA PRO A 393 21.85 8.20 5.84
C PRO A 393 20.67 9.13 6.15
N ALA A 394 20.81 10.43 5.87
CA ALA A 394 19.77 11.44 6.06
C ALA A 394 18.68 11.44 4.96
N GLY A 395 18.89 10.75 3.84
CA GLY A 395 18.00 10.78 2.67
C GLY A 395 18.50 11.72 1.57
N PHE A 396 17.67 12.01 0.56
CA PHE A 396 18.00 12.95 -0.51
C PHE A 396 17.42 14.35 -0.27
N PRO A 397 18.18 15.41 -0.56
CA PRO A 397 17.69 16.78 -0.46
C PRO A 397 16.60 17.07 -1.51
N ARG A 398 15.98 18.25 -1.42
CA ARG A 398 14.95 18.69 -2.36
C ARG A 398 15.52 18.78 -3.77
N THR A 399 14.75 18.37 -4.78
CA THR A 399 15.23 18.39 -6.17
C THR A 399 15.55 19.79 -6.68
N SER A 400 14.90 20.81 -6.13
CA SER A 400 15.14 22.23 -6.39
C SER A 400 16.34 22.82 -5.64
N SER A 401 16.98 22.07 -4.74
CA SER A 401 18.10 22.58 -3.94
C SER A 401 19.44 22.52 -4.68
N ASP A 402 20.33 23.46 -4.35
CA ASP A 402 21.71 23.44 -4.83
C ASP A 402 22.45 22.16 -4.43
N GLU A 403 22.17 21.65 -3.22
CA GLU A 403 22.73 20.37 -2.71
C GLU A 403 22.37 19.19 -3.63
N PHE A 404 21.15 19.17 -4.18
CA PHE A 404 20.75 18.13 -5.14
C PHE A 404 21.46 18.28 -6.48
N GLN A 405 21.68 19.52 -6.95
CA GLN A 405 22.45 19.77 -8.17
C GLN A 405 23.91 19.33 -8.02
N GLU A 406 24.55 19.68 -6.91
CA GLU A 406 25.91 19.25 -6.60
C GLU A 406 26.02 17.72 -6.57
N LEU A 407 25.02 17.04 -5.98
CA LEU A 407 24.95 15.58 -5.96
C LEU A 407 24.82 14.99 -7.36
N LEU A 408 23.96 15.56 -8.21
CA LEU A 408 23.77 15.12 -9.57
C LEU A 408 25.04 15.31 -10.41
N GLU A 409 25.69 16.46 -10.30
CA GLU A 409 26.97 16.74 -10.96
C GLU A 409 28.07 15.79 -10.50
N ASP A 410 28.12 15.46 -9.20
CA ASP A 410 29.07 14.49 -8.67
C ASP A 410 28.82 13.07 -9.22
N ALA A 411 27.56 12.65 -9.27
CA ALA A 411 27.17 11.36 -9.86
C ALA A 411 27.57 11.28 -11.34
N VAL A 412 27.29 12.32 -12.14
CA VAL A 412 27.65 12.40 -13.56
C VAL A 412 29.17 12.33 -13.74
N ARG A 413 29.95 13.11 -13.00
CA ARG A 413 31.42 13.09 -13.09
C ARG A 413 32.02 11.72 -12.79
N ARG A 414 31.47 11.03 -11.80
CA ARG A 414 31.91 9.67 -11.44
C ARG A 414 31.54 8.66 -12.52
N MET A 415 30.33 8.72 -13.07
CA MET A 415 29.92 7.87 -14.19
C MET A 415 30.80 8.06 -15.42
N ASP A 416 31.15 9.30 -15.77
CA ASP A 416 32.06 9.57 -16.89
C ASP A 416 33.43 8.94 -16.67
N ALA A 417 33.96 9.01 -15.45
CA ALA A 417 35.23 8.37 -15.10
C ALA A 417 35.16 6.83 -15.25
N VAL A 418 34.03 6.23 -14.87
CA VAL A 418 33.76 4.79 -15.01
C VAL A 418 33.72 4.33 -16.46
N VAL A 419 32.97 5.05 -17.30
CA VAL A 419 32.84 4.75 -18.72
C VAL A 419 34.20 4.85 -19.41
N GLN A 420 35.00 5.86 -19.04
CA GLN A 420 36.36 6.04 -19.54
C GLN A 420 37.31 4.92 -19.11
N GLN A 421 37.17 4.39 -17.89
CA GLN A 421 38.03 3.33 -17.35
C GLN A 421 37.69 1.94 -17.87
N THR A 422 36.40 1.63 -18.04
CA THR A 422 35.94 0.28 -18.43
C THR A 422 35.78 0.10 -19.93
N GLY A 423 35.80 1.18 -20.72
CA GLY A 423 35.53 1.13 -22.15
C GLY A 423 34.14 0.58 -22.49
N GLY A 424 33.25 0.47 -21.50
CA GLY A 424 31.99 -0.25 -21.57
C GLY A 424 30.79 0.67 -21.79
N GLN A 425 29.84 0.18 -22.60
CA GLN A 425 28.49 0.71 -22.63
C GLN A 425 27.83 0.46 -21.26
N LEU A 426 27.41 1.53 -20.58
CA LEU A 426 26.46 1.43 -19.48
C LEU A 426 25.14 0.95 -20.09
N HIS A 427 24.83 -0.34 -19.92
CA HIS A 427 23.49 -0.83 -20.18
C HIS A 427 22.60 -0.37 -19.02
N LEU A 428 21.57 0.41 -19.33
CA LEU A 428 20.41 0.54 -18.46
C LEU A 428 19.81 -0.87 -18.37
N ALA A 429 20.23 -1.66 -17.39
CA ALA A 429 19.48 -2.86 -17.08
C ALA A 429 18.09 -2.36 -16.66
N GLY A 430 17.07 -2.61 -17.48
CA GLY A 430 15.67 -2.53 -17.06
C GLY A 430 15.47 -3.52 -15.91
N SER A 431 15.92 -3.16 -14.72
CA SER A 431 15.91 -4.06 -13.58
C SER A 431 14.49 -4.05 -13.05
N ARG A 432 13.72 -5.06 -13.47
CA ARG A 432 12.45 -5.39 -12.81
C ARG A 432 12.75 -5.59 -11.33
N CYS A 433 12.06 -4.87 -10.46
CA CYS A 433 12.25 -5.09 -9.04
C CYS A 433 11.67 -6.46 -8.64
N ARG A 434 12.08 -6.99 -7.49
CA ARG A 434 11.58 -8.26 -6.95
C ARG A 434 10.05 -8.34 -6.97
N GLY A 435 9.36 -7.25 -6.62
CA GLY A 435 7.90 -7.17 -6.66
C GLY A 435 7.32 -7.24 -8.08
N CYS A 436 7.90 -6.49 -9.02
CA CYS A 436 7.56 -6.53 -10.44
C CYS A 436 7.75 -7.97 -11.02
N GLU A 437 8.81 -8.69 -10.64
CA GLU A 437 9.03 -10.10 -11.04
C GLU A 437 7.99 -11.05 -10.43
N GLN A 438 7.64 -10.83 -9.16
CA GLN A 438 6.73 -11.68 -8.41
C GLN A 438 5.28 -11.49 -8.87
N HIS A 439 4.88 -10.24 -9.10
CA HIS A 439 3.61 -9.89 -9.76
C HIS A 439 3.44 -10.65 -11.07
N ARG A 440 4.45 -10.62 -11.94
CA ARG A 440 4.42 -11.34 -13.23
C ARG A 440 4.30 -12.85 -13.05
N ARG A 441 4.98 -13.43 -12.06
CA ARG A 441 4.81 -14.86 -11.73
C ARG A 441 3.38 -15.15 -11.31
N HIS A 442 2.78 -14.30 -10.47
CA HIS A 442 1.40 -14.47 -10.03
C HIS A 442 0.39 -14.33 -11.15
N ARG A 443 0.61 -13.41 -12.09
CA ARG A 443 -0.19 -13.32 -13.32
C ARG A 443 -0.14 -14.61 -14.12
N ARG A 444 1.06 -15.20 -14.28
CA ARG A 444 1.22 -16.51 -14.93
C ARG A 444 0.51 -17.64 -14.17
N ASP A 445 0.61 -17.68 -12.85
CA ASP A 445 -0.06 -18.68 -12.04
C ASP A 445 -1.59 -18.56 -12.18
N ARG A 446 -2.13 -17.33 -12.17
CA ARG A 446 -3.55 -17.05 -12.43
C ARG A 446 -3.98 -17.45 -13.83
N LEU A 447 -3.18 -17.17 -14.85
CA LEU A 447 -3.45 -17.59 -16.23
C LEU A 447 -3.63 -19.11 -16.28
N ILE A 448 -2.71 -19.87 -15.66
CA ILE A 448 -2.81 -21.34 -15.58
C ILE A 448 -4.10 -21.76 -14.87
N GLU A 449 -4.44 -21.15 -13.73
CA GLU A 449 -5.67 -21.47 -13.01
C GLU A 449 -6.94 -21.17 -13.82
N LEU A 450 -6.98 -20.05 -14.56
CA LEU A 450 -8.09 -19.66 -15.42
C LEU A 450 -8.24 -20.63 -16.61
N GLU A 451 -7.13 -21.03 -17.23
CA GLU A 451 -7.11 -22.04 -18.29
C GLU A 451 -7.62 -23.40 -17.79
N GLU A 452 -7.16 -23.85 -16.61
CA GLU A 452 -7.60 -25.10 -15.99
C GLU A 452 -9.10 -25.09 -15.63
N GLN A 453 -9.63 -23.93 -15.27
CA GLN A 453 -11.05 -23.73 -14.96
C GLN A 453 -11.93 -23.48 -16.19
N GLY A 454 -11.34 -23.35 -17.38
CA GLY A 454 -12.05 -23.16 -18.65
C GLY A 454 -12.52 -21.72 -18.90
N TYR A 455 -11.92 -20.74 -18.24
CA TYR A 455 -12.23 -19.31 -18.36
C TYR A 455 -11.44 -18.65 -19.50
N ILE A 456 -11.77 -19.03 -20.74
CA ILE A 456 -11.01 -18.69 -21.95
C ILE A 456 -10.80 -17.18 -22.14
N GLU A 457 -11.86 -16.36 -22.06
CA GLU A 457 -11.73 -14.90 -22.26
C GLU A 457 -10.87 -14.22 -21.18
N GLN A 458 -10.90 -14.73 -19.94
CA GLN A 458 -10.11 -14.17 -18.83
C GLN A 458 -8.65 -14.60 -18.94
N ALA A 459 -8.40 -15.83 -19.40
CA ALA A 459 -7.06 -16.31 -19.74
C ALA A 459 -6.44 -15.50 -20.89
N GLU A 460 -7.17 -15.27 -21.98
CA GLU A 460 -6.69 -14.46 -23.11
C GLU A 460 -6.32 -13.02 -22.69
N ASN A 461 -7.10 -12.39 -21.80
CA ASN A 461 -6.78 -11.07 -21.26
C ASN A 461 -5.52 -11.08 -20.37
N GLU A 462 -5.37 -12.09 -19.51
CA GLU A 462 -4.19 -12.21 -18.64
C GLU A 462 -2.92 -12.52 -19.46
N GLU A 463 -3.03 -13.29 -20.55
CA GLU A 463 -1.96 -13.53 -21.52
C GLU A 463 -1.55 -12.24 -22.25
N LEU A 464 -2.52 -11.48 -22.78
CA LEU A 464 -2.27 -10.21 -23.48
C LEU A 464 -1.56 -9.19 -22.59
N ALA A 465 -1.95 -9.13 -21.32
CA ALA A 465 -1.37 -8.20 -20.36
C ALA A 465 0.03 -8.66 -19.88
N LEU A 466 0.29 -9.97 -19.81
CA LEU A 466 1.64 -10.53 -19.64
C LEU A 466 2.57 -10.21 -20.81
N ASP A 467 2.04 -10.17 -22.03
CA ASP A 467 2.78 -9.81 -23.24
C ASP A 467 3.10 -8.31 -23.27
N GLN A 468 2.16 -7.44 -22.89
CA GLN A 468 2.41 -6.01 -22.70
C GLN A 468 3.50 -5.74 -21.65
N ASP A 469 3.47 -6.45 -20.52
CA ASP A 469 4.54 -6.39 -19.50
C ASP A 469 5.91 -6.86 -20.03
N THR A 470 5.93 -7.66 -21.10
CA THR A 470 7.14 -8.19 -21.75
C THR A 470 7.71 -7.23 -22.76
N GLU A 471 6.90 -6.78 -23.72
CA GLU A 471 7.32 -5.84 -24.75
C GLU A 471 7.84 -4.54 -24.13
N MET A 472 7.25 -4.09 -23.02
CA MET A 472 7.68 -2.89 -22.32
C MET A 472 8.97 -3.03 -21.51
N ALA A 473 9.42 -4.25 -21.19
CA ALA A 473 10.74 -4.43 -20.58
C ALA A 473 11.86 -4.54 -21.62
N ASP A 474 11.50 -4.74 -22.88
CA ASP A 474 12.42 -4.80 -24.02
C ASP A 474 12.51 -3.44 -24.75
N VAL A 475 11.65 -2.46 -24.41
CA VAL A 475 11.74 -1.06 -24.84
C VAL A 475 12.40 -0.24 -23.73
N ASP A 476 13.73 -0.32 -23.65
CA ASP A 476 14.64 0.75 -23.18
C ASP A 476 16.12 0.39 -23.44
#